data_AF-A0A223NS92-F1
#
_entry.id   AF-A0A223NS92-F1
#
_cell.length_a   1.000
_cell.length_b   1.000
_cell.length_c   1.000
_cell.angle_alpha   90.00
_cell.angle_beta   90.00
_cell.angle_gamma   90.00
#
_symmetry.space_group_name_H-M   'P 1'
#
loop_
_entity.id
_entity.type
_entity.pdbx_description
1 polymer ?
#
loop_
_entity_poly.entity_id
_entity_poly.type
_entity_poly.pdbx_seq_one_letter_code
_entity_poly.pdbx_strand_id
1 'polypeptide(L)'
;MYKAFSLVLFGLMTCLVAKAQTAAPVFDVQHYRFAIQLTDANDTLKGQAEVRIKFLKDVNSFQLSLARPNDKGKGMLVSAVTEDTKNVPFTQDDELLTINASAKTNSLHSYNIVYQGIPADGLIISTNKFGHRTFFGDNWPNRAHNWLPCADYPGDKAQVDFVVTAPDHYGVISNGLKVEETVLPNHLKLTHWKETAQLPTKVMVIGVADFAIDHPGDAGSIPVYTYVFPENKEQGFKSYAIAKNILPFYIKNVGPFAYKKLANVQSKTIFGGMENAGAIFYFENSTTSPGIEELMAHEIAHQWFGDAASEKNFGHVWLSEGFATYMTNLYLENKYGIDTLKKREAADREMVLSFEKRRLTPIVDTAVKDDYMQLLNANSYQKGGWVLHMLRRKLGDEAFWKGIRNYYAKYNGGNAYTSGLQKIMEQAGGQDLKQFFEQWVYKTGHPDLDITWKYNAAKGIIELKVTQKQERLFKLQLEVATGKHLHTINVNERINIARFKVASKPKELKPDPNVNLLATFTVSEGN
;
A
#
# COMPACT_ATOMS: atom_id res chain seq x y z
N MET A 1 -2.39 40.48 -63.37
CA MET A 1 -3.36 39.66 -62.62
C MET A 1 -2.68 39.16 -61.36
N TYR A 2 -3.13 39.65 -60.21
CA TYR A 2 -2.54 39.49 -58.89
C TYR A 2 -2.77 38.08 -58.31
N LYS A 3 -1.73 37.50 -57.68
CA LYS A 3 -1.83 36.32 -56.81
C LYS A 3 -2.26 36.76 -55.41
N ALA A 4 -3.34 36.18 -54.90
CA ALA A 4 -3.86 36.44 -53.56
C ALA A 4 -3.16 35.57 -52.50
N PHE A 5 -2.66 36.22 -51.45
CA PHE A 5 -2.20 35.61 -50.20
C PHE A 5 -3.43 35.29 -49.32
N SER A 6 -3.48 34.10 -48.73
CA SER A 6 -4.36 33.81 -47.59
C SER A 6 -3.50 33.51 -46.36
N LEU A 7 -3.59 34.42 -45.38
CA LEU A 7 -3.06 34.26 -44.02
C LEU A 7 -3.93 33.24 -43.27
N VAL A 8 -3.33 32.17 -42.74
CA VAL A 8 -3.98 31.29 -41.75
C VAL A 8 -3.47 31.68 -40.36
N LEU A 9 -4.35 32.26 -39.55
CA LEU A 9 -4.13 32.58 -38.14
C LEU A 9 -4.14 31.28 -37.33
N PHE A 10 -3.01 30.89 -36.75
CA PHE A 10 -2.96 29.82 -35.74
C PHE A 10 -3.38 30.41 -34.39
N GLY A 11 -4.62 30.15 -33.97
CA GLY A 11 -5.08 30.41 -32.61
C GLY A 11 -4.48 29.40 -31.64
N LEU A 12 -3.60 29.85 -30.75
CA LEU A 12 -3.16 29.06 -29.59
C LEU A 12 -4.34 28.84 -28.64
N MET A 13 -4.97 27.65 -28.71
CA MET A 13 -5.81 27.15 -27.63
C MET A 13 -4.90 26.74 -26.47
N THR A 14 -4.85 27.59 -25.44
CA THR A 14 -4.30 27.22 -24.14
C THR A 14 -5.28 26.26 -23.46
N CYS A 15 -5.04 24.96 -23.59
CA CYS A 15 -5.72 23.95 -22.78
C CYS A 15 -5.28 24.11 -21.31
N LEU A 16 -6.08 24.85 -20.54
CA LEU A 16 -6.07 24.75 -19.08
C LEU A 16 -6.43 23.31 -18.70
N VAL A 17 -5.43 22.53 -18.29
CA VAL A 17 -5.65 21.23 -17.67
C VAL A 17 -6.32 21.48 -16.32
N ALA A 18 -7.66 21.45 -16.33
CA ALA A 18 -8.44 21.39 -15.10
C ALA A 18 -8.07 20.06 -14.41
N LYS A 19 -7.36 20.16 -13.28
CA LYS A 19 -7.17 19.02 -12.39
C LYS A 19 -8.56 18.58 -11.96
N ALA A 20 -9.03 17.43 -12.45
CA ALA A 20 -10.25 16.80 -11.97
C ALA A 20 -10.05 16.44 -10.49
N GLN A 21 -10.45 17.35 -9.62
CA GLN A 21 -10.56 17.10 -8.20
C GLN A 21 -11.68 16.07 -8.03
N THR A 22 -11.37 14.91 -7.46
CA THR A 22 -12.37 13.90 -7.10
C THR A 22 -13.50 14.60 -6.33
N ALA A 23 -14.74 14.45 -6.80
CA ALA A 23 -15.88 15.09 -6.16
C ALA A 23 -15.89 14.80 -4.66
N ALA A 24 -16.14 15.82 -3.83
CA ALA A 24 -16.17 15.64 -2.39
C ALA A 24 -17.22 14.59 -1.99
N PRO A 25 -16.90 13.66 -1.09
CA PRO A 25 -17.77 12.55 -0.73
C PRO A 25 -19.13 13.06 -0.25
N VAL A 26 -20.17 12.30 -0.58
CA VAL A 26 -21.57 12.65 -0.25
C VAL A 26 -21.95 12.11 1.12
N PHE A 27 -21.30 11.04 1.56
CA PHE A 27 -21.48 10.42 2.87
C PHE A 27 -20.15 9.86 3.40
N ASP A 28 -20.15 9.45 4.66
CA ASP A 28 -19.04 8.86 5.41
C ASP A 28 -19.58 7.64 6.18
N VAL A 29 -19.12 6.42 5.84
CA VAL A 29 -19.59 5.22 6.54
C VAL A 29 -18.92 5.13 7.90
N GLN A 30 -19.73 5.00 8.95
CA GLN A 30 -19.25 4.95 10.32
C GLN A 30 -18.98 3.52 10.80
N HIS A 31 -19.80 2.57 10.34
CA HIS A 31 -19.75 1.17 10.75
C HIS A 31 -20.39 0.27 9.70
N TYR A 32 -19.76 -0.90 9.49
CA TYR A 32 -20.34 -2.02 8.77
C TYR A 32 -20.57 -3.20 9.73
N ARG A 33 -21.72 -3.86 9.63
CA ARG A 33 -21.92 -5.21 10.17
C ARG A 33 -22.28 -6.16 9.05
N PHE A 34 -21.43 -7.13 8.75
CA PHE A 34 -21.69 -8.15 7.74
C PHE A 34 -22.03 -9.48 8.40
N ALA A 35 -23.30 -9.87 8.38
CA ALA A 35 -23.73 -11.22 8.69
C ALA A 35 -23.69 -12.08 7.43
N ILE A 36 -22.87 -13.12 7.43
CA ILE A 36 -22.55 -13.92 6.24
C ILE A 36 -22.77 -15.39 6.54
N GLN A 37 -23.47 -16.08 5.66
CA GLN A 37 -23.63 -17.53 5.70
C GLN A 37 -22.92 -18.19 4.52
N LEU A 38 -22.07 -19.17 4.83
CA LEU A 38 -21.29 -19.98 3.88
C LEU A 38 -21.72 -21.45 3.93
N THR A 39 -21.42 -22.21 2.87
CA THR A 39 -21.79 -23.63 2.74
C THR A 39 -20.78 -24.41 1.90
N ASP A 40 -20.71 -25.72 2.14
CA ASP A 40 -19.94 -26.66 1.32
C ASP A 40 -20.68 -27.09 0.05
N ALA A 41 -22.00 -26.94 0.01
CA ALA A 41 -22.82 -27.47 -1.07
C ALA A 41 -22.60 -26.74 -2.40
N ASN A 42 -22.26 -25.45 -2.36
CA ASN A 42 -22.04 -24.60 -3.52
C ASN A 42 -21.37 -23.28 -3.12
N ASP A 43 -21.04 -22.44 -4.09
CA ASP A 43 -20.35 -21.15 -3.89
C ASP A 43 -21.29 -19.99 -3.55
N THR A 44 -22.56 -20.26 -3.22
CA THR A 44 -23.53 -19.21 -2.88
C THR A 44 -23.26 -18.69 -1.47
N LEU A 45 -23.08 -17.38 -1.38
CA LEU A 45 -23.05 -16.61 -0.15
C LEU A 45 -24.44 -16.00 0.09
N LYS A 46 -24.91 -16.05 1.35
CA LYS A 46 -26.05 -15.24 1.80
C LYS A 46 -25.55 -14.18 2.77
N GLY A 47 -25.96 -12.94 2.56
CA GLY A 47 -25.49 -11.79 3.31
C GLY A 47 -26.64 -10.94 3.85
N GLN A 48 -26.44 -10.41 5.05
CA GLN A 48 -27.17 -9.28 5.58
C GLN A 48 -26.14 -8.25 6.06
N ALA A 49 -26.11 -7.09 5.40
CA ALA A 49 -25.25 -5.99 5.77
C ALA A 49 -26.05 -4.91 6.51
N GLU A 50 -25.57 -4.48 7.66
CA GLU A 50 -25.98 -3.21 8.25
C GLU A 50 -24.90 -2.17 7.93
N VAL A 51 -25.30 -1.05 7.32
CA VAL A 51 -24.39 0.04 6.94
C VAL A 51 -24.84 1.32 7.63
N ARG A 52 -24.05 1.79 8.60
CA ARG A 52 -24.32 3.02 9.35
C ARG A 52 -23.62 4.20 8.69
N ILE A 53 -24.39 5.15 8.18
CA ILE A 53 -23.91 6.21 7.29
C ILE A 53 -24.18 7.59 7.89
N LYS A 54 -23.15 8.44 7.91
CA LYS A 54 -23.29 9.88 8.14
C LYS A 54 -23.32 10.61 6.81
N PHE A 55 -24.39 11.36 6.53
CA PHE A 55 -24.47 12.15 5.29
C PHE A 55 -23.72 13.46 5.43
N LEU A 56 -22.90 13.80 4.43
CA LEU A 56 -22.09 15.03 4.39
C LEU A 56 -22.76 16.14 3.56
N LYS A 57 -23.84 15.80 2.85
CA LYS A 57 -24.65 16.69 2.02
C LYS A 57 -26.11 16.23 2.08
N ASP A 58 -27.01 17.15 1.74
CA ASP A 58 -28.41 16.81 1.49
C ASP A 58 -28.51 15.95 0.22
N VAL A 59 -29.26 14.85 0.30
CA VAL A 59 -29.46 13.91 -0.81
C VAL A 59 -30.91 13.44 -0.87
N ASN A 60 -31.33 13.00 -2.05
CA ASN A 60 -32.59 12.28 -2.25
C ASN A 60 -32.36 10.76 -2.49
N SER A 61 -31.12 10.39 -2.81
CA SER A 61 -30.64 9.01 -2.97
C SER A 61 -29.12 8.97 -2.80
N PHE A 62 -28.57 7.78 -2.57
CA PHE A 62 -27.13 7.55 -2.52
C PHE A 62 -26.78 6.15 -3.05
N GLN A 63 -25.50 5.90 -3.27
CA GLN A 63 -25.02 4.67 -3.91
C GLN A 63 -23.98 3.97 -3.03
N LEU A 64 -24.09 2.66 -2.95
CA LEU A 64 -23.04 1.75 -2.51
C LEU A 64 -22.61 0.90 -3.71
N SER A 65 -21.35 0.49 -3.75
CA SER A 65 -20.86 -0.46 -4.73
C SER A 65 -21.29 -1.87 -4.32
N LEU A 66 -21.93 -2.59 -5.25
CA LEU A 66 -22.25 -4.02 -5.13
C LEU A 66 -22.52 -4.61 -6.51
N ALA A 67 -21.60 -5.45 -7.00
CA ALA A 67 -21.73 -6.07 -8.32
C ALA A 67 -22.93 -7.01 -8.36
N ARG A 68 -23.85 -6.82 -9.31
CA ARG A 68 -25.00 -7.73 -9.51
C ARG A 68 -24.59 -8.98 -10.32
N PRO A 69 -25.44 -10.02 -10.36
CA PRO A 69 -25.15 -11.20 -11.18
C PRO A 69 -24.95 -10.86 -12.66
N ASN A 70 -23.79 -11.25 -13.21
CA ASN A 70 -23.44 -11.14 -14.63
C ASN A 70 -23.89 -12.38 -15.43
N ASP A 71 -23.56 -12.42 -16.72
CA ASP A 71 -23.90 -13.51 -17.65
C ASP A 71 -23.35 -14.89 -17.24
N LYS A 72 -22.35 -14.94 -16.34
CA LYS A 72 -21.79 -16.17 -15.77
C LYS A 72 -22.47 -16.57 -14.45
N GLY A 73 -23.54 -15.87 -14.06
CA GLY A 73 -24.25 -16.08 -12.80
C GLY A 73 -23.49 -15.63 -11.55
N LYS A 74 -22.40 -14.86 -11.70
CA LYS A 74 -21.61 -14.36 -10.58
C LYS A 74 -21.93 -12.91 -10.26
N GLY A 75 -22.07 -12.59 -8.98
CA GLY A 75 -22.46 -11.31 -8.42
C GLY A 75 -23.50 -11.51 -7.31
N MET A 76 -23.90 -10.42 -6.66
CA MET A 76 -24.75 -10.41 -5.48
C MET A 76 -26.08 -9.71 -5.79
N LEU A 77 -27.21 -10.41 -5.66
CA LEU A 77 -28.53 -9.84 -5.87
C LEU A 77 -29.13 -9.36 -4.55
N VAL A 78 -29.52 -8.08 -4.50
CA VAL A 78 -30.22 -7.49 -3.35
C VAL A 78 -31.70 -7.81 -3.41
N SER A 79 -32.26 -8.33 -2.31
CA SER A 79 -33.68 -8.68 -2.20
C SER A 79 -34.48 -7.70 -1.33
N ALA A 80 -33.82 -7.02 -0.38
CA ALA A 80 -34.45 -6.03 0.47
C ALA A 80 -33.44 -4.99 0.96
N VAL A 81 -33.91 -3.74 1.04
CA VAL A 81 -33.24 -2.67 1.79
C VAL A 81 -34.25 -2.11 2.77
N THR A 82 -33.86 -2.00 4.03
CA THR A 82 -34.68 -1.45 5.10
C THR A 82 -33.89 -0.43 5.92
N GLU A 83 -34.60 0.54 6.47
CA GLU A 83 -34.10 1.41 7.54
C GLU A 83 -35.02 1.18 8.75
N ASP A 84 -34.43 0.80 9.88
CA ASP A 84 -35.15 0.20 11.00
C ASP A 84 -36.03 -0.98 10.55
N THR A 85 -37.35 -0.79 10.52
CA THR A 85 -38.34 -1.79 10.06
C THR A 85 -39.04 -1.37 8.76
N LYS A 86 -38.66 -0.24 8.16
CA LYS A 86 -39.33 0.32 6.98
C LYS A 86 -38.58 -0.07 5.72
N ASN A 87 -39.32 -0.53 4.72
CA ASN A 87 -38.76 -0.80 3.39
C ASN A 87 -38.32 0.51 2.73
N VAL A 88 -37.11 0.49 2.16
CA VAL A 88 -36.54 1.60 1.39
C VAL A 88 -36.45 1.18 -0.07
N PRO A 89 -37.05 1.92 -1.01
CA PRO A 89 -36.93 1.60 -2.43
C PRO A 89 -35.48 1.66 -2.90
N PHE A 90 -35.07 0.72 -3.75
CA PHE A 90 -33.72 0.66 -4.31
C PHE A 90 -33.73 0.19 -5.76
N THR A 91 -32.65 0.47 -6.47
CA THR A 91 -32.35 -0.09 -7.79
C THR A 91 -30.93 -0.63 -7.78
N GLN A 92 -30.69 -1.74 -8.49
CA GLN A 92 -29.36 -2.33 -8.62
C GLN A 92 -29.02 -2.46 -10.12
N ASP A 93 -27.91 -1.85 -10.51
CA ASP A 93 -27.32 -1.97 -11.84
C ASP A 93 -26.04 -2.83 -11.76
N ASP A 94 -25.18 -2.80 -12.77
CA ASP A 94 -24.07 -3.76 -12.90
C ASP A 94 -23.08 -3.71 -11.72
N GLU A 95 -22.81 -2.51 -11.20
CA GLU A 95 -21.81 -2.28 -10.15
C GLU A 95 -22.36 -1.54 -8.92
N LEU A 96 -23.54 -0.92 -8.99
CA LEU A 96 -24.06 -0.03 -7.95
C LEU A 96 -25.43 -0.47 -7.43
N LEU A 97 -25.58 -0.32 -6.12
CA LEU A 97 -26.84 -0.33 -5.40
C LEU A 97 -27.24 1.11 -5.09
N THR A 98 -28.26 1.63 -5.77
CA THR A 98 -28.83 2.95 -5.51
C THR A 98 -29.99 2.83 -4.52
N ILE A 99 -29.84 3.46 -3.35
CA ILE A 99 -30.84 3.48 -2.28
C ILE A 99 -31.59 4.82 -2.34
N ASN A 100 -32.90 4.77 -2.57
CA ASN A 100 -33.76 5.95 -2.73
C ASN A 100 -34.29 6.44 -1.37
N ALA A 101 -33.37 6.95 -0.55
CA ALA A 101 -33.66 7.55 0.73
C ALA A 101 -33.17 9.01 0.76
N SER A 102 -34.03 9.90 1.23
CA SER A 102 -33.65 11.30 1.46
C SER A 102 -32.96 11.44 2.80
N ALA A 103 -31.82 12.10 2.82
CA ALA A 103 -31.06 12.37 4.04
C ALA A 103 -30.55 13.80 4.06
N LYS A 104 -30.38 14.34 5.26
CA LYS A 104 -29.91 15.71 5.48
C LYS A 104 -28.44 15.72 5.82
N THR A 105 -27.78 16.82 5.52
CA THR A 105 -26.40 17.04 5.94
C THR A 105 -26.27 16.83 7.46
N ASN A 106 -25.28 16.04 7.87
CA ASN A 106 -24.99 15.61 9.24
C ASN A 106 -26.00 14.63 9.87
N SER A 107 -27.01 14.13 9.16
CA SER A 107 -27.88 13.07 9.69
C SER A 107 -27.18 11.70 9.65
N LEU A 108 -27.59 10.83 10.57
CA LEU A 108 -27.04 9.49 10.75
C LEU A 108 -28.15 8.47 10.53
N HIS A 109 -27.90 7.49 9.67
CA HIS A 109 -28.87 6.51 9.23
C HIS A 109 -28.25 5.11 9.27
N SER A 110 -29.06 4.06 9.44
CA SER A 110 -28.61 2.68 9.38
C SER A 110 -29.47 1.89 8.40
N TYR A 111 -28.84 1.35 7.36
CA TYR A 111 -29.52 0.60 6.31
C TYR A 111 -29.17 -0.89 6.42
N ASN A 112 -30.19 -1.72 6.49
CA ASN A 112 -30.09 -3.18 6.45
C ASN A 112 -30.34 -3.66 5.01
N ILE A 113 -29.36 -4.34 4.43
CA ILE A 113 -29.35 -4.81 3.05
C ILE A 113 -29.27 -6.34 3.07
N VAL A 114 -30.30 -7.00 2.53
CA VAL A 114 -30.34 -8.46 2.38
C VAL A 114 -29.99 -8.82 0.95
N TYR A 115 -29.02 -9.72 0.78
CA TYR A 115 -28.49 -10.07 -0.53
C TYR A 115 -27.97 -11.51 -0.58
N GLN A 116 -27.88 -12.08 -1.77
CA GLN A 116 -27.31 -13.41 -1.97
C GLN A 116 -26.76 -13.58 -3.39
N GLY A 117 -25.84 -14.52 -3.57
CA GLY A 117 -25.27 -14.83 -4.89
C GLY A 117 -23.92 -15.51 -4.78
N ILE A 118 -23.24 -15.65 -5.91
CA ILE A 118 -21.88 -16.20 -5.97
C ILE A 118 -20.94 -15.02 -6.16
N PRO A 119 -20.01 -14.72 -5.22
CA PRO A 119 -19.05 -13.64 -5.39
C PRO A 119 -18.38 -13.64 -6.77
N ALA A 120 -18.39 -12.48 -7.43
CA ALA A 120 -17.74 -12.34 -8.75
C ALA A 120 -16.22 -12.35 -8.64
N ASP A 121 -15.71 -11.77 -7.55
CA ASP A 121 -14.32 -11.66 -7.16
C ASP A 121 -14.25 -11.29 -5.66
N GLY A 122 -13.08 -10.97 -5.12
CA GLY A 122 -12.91 -10.42 -3.77
C GLY A 122 -13.03 -11.43 -2.63
N LEU A 123 -13.93 -12.42 -2.74
CA LEU A 123 -13.95 -13.60 -1.88
C LEU A 123 -13.56 -14.83 -2.69
N ILE A 124 -12.36 -15.35 -2.43
CA ILE A 124 -11.83 -16.54 -3.09
C ILE A 124 -12.46 -17.76 -2.46
N ILE A 125 -13.46 -18.34 -3.15
CA ILE A 125 -14.06 -19.63 -2.80
C ILE A 125 -13.40 -20.71 -3.65
N SER A 126 -12.59 -21.56 -3.03
CA SER A 126 -11.78 -22.54 -3.76
C SER A 126 -11.35 -23.71 -2.87
N THR A 127 -10.63 -24.67 -3.45
CA THR A 127 -9.91 -25.70 -2.68
C THR A 127 -8.45 -25.30 -2.46
N ASN A 128 -7.93 -25.62 -1.27
CA ASN A 128 -6.52 -25.53 -0.99
C ASN A 128 -5.74 -26.66 -1.69
N LYS A 129 -4.41 -26.59 -1.64
CA LYS A 129 -3.49 -27.57 -2.25
C LYS A 129 -3.63 -28.99 -1.70
N PHE A 130 -4.35 -29.17 -0.60
CA PHE A 130 -4.66 -30.46 0.01
C PHE A 130 -6.06 -30.98 -0.34
N GLY A 131 -6.81 -30.23 -1.17
CA GLY A 131 -8.14 -30.61 -1.63
C GLY A 131 -9.28 -30.13 -0.73
N HIS A 132 -9.00 -29.38 0.33
CA HIS A 132 -10.03 -28.90 1.28
C HIS A 132 -10.64 -27.59 0.81
N ARG A 133 -11.96 -27.44 0.95
CA ARG A 133 -12.68 -26.22 0.61
C ARG A 133 -12.32 -25.08 1.58
N THR A 134 -12.25 -23.86 1.06
CA THR A 134 -11.81 -22.66 1.79
C THR A 134 -12.46 -21.39 1.24
N PHE A 135 -12.48 -20.34 2.06
CA PHE A 135 -13.01 -19.01 1.72
C PHE A 135 -12.03 -17.95 2.24
N PHE A 136 -11.47 -17.12 1.37
CA PHE A 136 -10.52 -16.07 1.77
C PHE A 136 -10.85 -14.74 1.11
N GLY A 137 -11.06 -13.69 1.91
CA GLY A 137 -11.17 -12.32 1.43
C GLY A 137 -9.85 -11.80 0.86
N ASP A 138 -9.93 -11.12 -0.27
CA ASP A 138 -8.83 -10.60 -1.07
C ASP A 138 -9.33 -9.36 -1.83
N ASN A 139 -9.48 -8.26 -1.09
CA ASN A 139 -10.26 -7.10 -1.54
C ASN A 139 -9.44 -6.01 -2.24
N TRP A 140 -8.11 -6.10 -2.27
CA TRP A 140 -7.30 -5.09 -2.96
C TRP A 140 -7.40 -5.23 -4.48
N PRO A 141 -7.56 -4.13 -5.25
CA PRO A 141 -7.62 -2.74 -4.79
C PRO A 141 -9.01 -2.34 -4.28
N ASN A 142 -10.04 -2.63 -5.07
CA ASN A 142 -11.45 -2.32 -4.82
C ASN A 142 -12.30 -3.51 -5.26
N ARG A 143 -12.06 -4.69 -4.67
CA ARG A 143 -12.77 -5.93 -5.00
C ARG A 143 -13.81 -6.31 -3.93
N ALA A 144 -13.93 -5.55 -2.84
CA ALA A 144 -14.88 -5.82 -1.76
C ALA A 144 -16.33 -5.79 -2.26
N HIS A 145 -16.66 -4.87 -3.18
CA HIS A 145 -18.00 -4.73 -3.76
C HIS A 145 -18.49 -5.97 -4.53
N ASN A 146 -17.62 -6.94 -4.81
CA ASN A 146 -18.03 -8.19 -5.45
C ASN A 146 -18.75 -9.15 -4.50
N TRP A 147 -18.73 -8.88 -3.19
CA TRP A 147 -19.39 -9.70 -2.17
C TRP A 147 -19.93 -8.91 -0.95
N LEU A 148 -19.58 -7.64 -0.80
CA LEU A 148 -20.04 -6.75 0.29
C LEU A 148 -20.61 -5.44 -0.27
N PRO A 149 -21.83 -5.02 0.09
CA PRO A 149 -22.31 -3.66 -0.24
C PRO A 149 -21.50 -2.63 0.54
N CYS A 150 -20.72 -1.78 -0.15
CA CYS A 150 -19.78 -0.89 0.52
C CYS A 150 -19.42 0.37 -0.27
N ALA A 151 -18.78 1.33 0.39
CA ALA A 151 -18.06 2.43 -0.24
C ALA A 151 -16.66 1.95 -0.63
N ASP A 152 -16.50 1.39 -1.83
CA ASP A 152 -15.29 0.63 -2.19
C ASP A 152 -14.13 1.49 -2.72
N TYR A 153 -13.65 2.38 -1.87
CA TYR A 153 -12.46 3.20 -2.15
C TYR A 153 -11.73 3.50 -0.83
N PRO A 154 -10.39 3.68 -0.85
CA PRO A 154 -9.60 3.70 0.38
C PRO A 154 -9.85 4.94 1.25
N GLY A 155 -10.49 5.97 0.69
CA GLY A 155 -10.70 7.27 1.32
C GLY A 155 -11.87 7.34 2.30
N ASP A 156 -12.72 6.30 2.36
CA ASP A 156 -13.76 6.07 3.35
C ASP A 156 -13.28 4.94 4.28
N LYS A 157 -13.29 5.19 5.60
CA LYS A 157 -12.84 4.21 6.58
C LYS A 157 -13.92 4.06 7.64
N ALA A 158 -14.20 2.82 8.01
CA ALA A 158 -15.24 2.49 8.97
C ALA A 158 -14.77 1.40 9.94
N GLN A 159 -15.45 1.30 11.08
CA GLN A 159 -15.39 0.10 11.91
C GLN A 159 -16.11 -1.07 11.23
N VAL A 160 -15.75 -2.31 11.56
CA VAL A 160 -16.37 -3.49 10.95
C VAL A 160 -16.59 -4.62 11.96
N ASP A 161 -17.77 -5.22 11.86
CA ASP A 161 -18.13 -6.45 12.52
C ASP A 161 -18.43 -7.53 11.46
N PHE A 162 -17.81 -8.70 11.58
CA PHE A 162 -18.14 -9.87 10.77
C PHE A 162 -18.83 -10.92 11.64
N VAL A 163 -20.05 -11.30 11.28
CA VAL A 163 -20.80 -12.39 11.91
C VAL A 163 -20.93 -13.52 10.90
N VAL A 164 -20.07 -14.54 11.04
CA VAL A 164 -19.93 -15.60 10.04
C VAL A 164 -20.57 -16.89 10.56
N THR A 165 -21.54 -17.40 9.82
CA THR A 165 -22.12 -18.74 10.01
C THR A 165 -21.58 -19.67 8.92
N ALA A 166 -20.86 -20.72 9.32
CA ALA A 166 -20.26 -21.69 8.40
C ALA A 166 -20.40 -23.12 8.98
N PRO A 167 -20.13 -24.18 8.19
CA PRO A 167 -19.98 -25.53 8.73
C PRO A 167 -19.04 -25.59 9.93
N ASP A 168 -19.40 -26.36 10.96
CA ASP A 168 -18.78 -26.31 12.29
C ASP A 168 -17.31 -26.81 12.33
N HIS A 169 -16.89 -27.58 11.33
CA HIS A 169 -15.50 -28.02 11.14
C HIS A 169 -14.54 -26.90 10.70
N TYR A 170 -15.05 -25.75 10.24
CA TYR A 170 -14.18 -24.63 9.87
C TYR A 170 -13.74 -23.80 11.08
N GLY A 171 -12.49 -23.33 11.06
CA GLY A 171 -12.05 -22.16 11.81
C GLY A 171 -12.35 -20.88 11.02
N VAL A 172 -12.74 -19.81 11.71
CA VAL A 172 -12.91 -18.47 11.13
C VAL A 172 -11.83 -17.56 11.71
N ILE A 173 -11.23 -16.72 10.87
CA ILE A 173 -10.37 -15.59 11.25
C ILE A 173 -10.85 -14.33 10.53
N SER A 174 -10.84 -13.19 11.21
CA SER A 174 -11.20 -11.90 10.62
C SER A 174 -10.39 -10.77 11.26
N ASN A 175 -10.66 -9.53 10.86
CA ASN A 175 -10.17 -8.32 11.52
C ASN A 175 -10.67 -8.28 12.98
N GLY A 176 -9.98 -7.53 13.84
CA GLY A 176 -10.43 -7.33 15.22
C GLY A 176 -10.38 -8.57 16.11
N LEU A 177 -11.21 -8.62 17.15
CA LEU A 177 -11.24 -9.73 18.12
C LEU A 177 -12.47 -10.61 17.91
N LYS A 178 -12.34 -11.92 18.15
CA LYS A 178 -13.48 -12.84 18.26
C LYS A 178 -14.18 -12.57 19.59
N VAL A 179 -15.42 -12.12 19.54
CA VAL A 179 -16.23 -11.78 20.71
C VAL A 179 -17.32 -12.81 20.99
N GLU A 180 -17.69 -13.61 19.99
CA GLU A 180 -18.65 -14.71 20.13
C GLU A 180 -18.23 -15.92 19.29
N GLU A 181 -18.47 -17.12 19.81
CA GLU A 181 -18.48 -18.36 19.06
C GLU A 181 -19.57 -19.28 19.61
N THR A 182 -20.49 -19.70 18.75
CA THR A 182 -21.68 -20.46 19.14
C THR A 182 -21.90 -21.59 18.14
N VAL A 183 -21.91 -22.83 18.62
CA VAL A 183 -22.33 -24.00 17.81
C VAL A 183 -23.85 -23.95 17.64
N LEU A 184 -24.31 -24.14 16.42
CA LEU A 184 -25.72 -24.08 16.01
C LEU A 184 -26.20 -25.48 15.55
N PRO A 185 -27.52 -25.71 15.50
CA PRO A 185 -28.07 -26.91 14.88
C PRO A 185 -27.60 -27.12 13.43
N ASN A 186 -27.67 -28.36 12.95
CA ASN A 186 -27.31 -28.76 11.58
C ASN A 186 -25.81 -28.59 11.23
N HIS A 187 -24.92 -28.86 12.19
CA HIS A 187 -23.46 -28.79 11.99
C HIS A 187 -22.96 -27.42 11.52
N LEU A 188 -23.55 -26.35 12.07
CA LEU A 188 -23.15 -24.98 11.79
C LEU A 188 -22.50 -24.36 13.02
N LYS A 189 -21.65 -23.37 12.79
CA LYS A 189 -21.04 -22.55 13.83
C LYS A 189 -21.11 -21.09 13.43
N LEU A 190 -21.56 -20.26 14.35
CA LEU A 190 -21.53 -18.81 14.26
C LEU A 190 -20.30 -18.28 14.99
N THR A 191 -19.59 -17.34 14.38
CA THR A 191 -18.54 -16.55 15.02
C THR A 191 -18.82 -15.07 14.81
N HIS A 192 -18.55 -14.25 15.82
CA HIS A 192 -18.64 -12.79 15.72
C HIS A 192 -17.27 -12.18 15.98
N TRP A 193 -16.78 -11.43 15.01
CA TRP A 193 -15.53 -10.67 15.06
C TRP A 193 -15.84 -9.18 15.03
N LYS A 194 -15.13 -8.42 15.87
CA LYS A 194 -15.34 -6.97 16.01
C LYS A 194 -14.02 -6.22 15.92
N GLU A 195 -13.91 -5.34 14.92
CA GLU A 195 -12.82 -4.38 14.76
C GLU A 195 -13.30 -2.95 15.05
N THR A 196 -12.56 -2.27 15.91
CA THR A 196 -12.87 -0.90 16.36
C THR A 196 -11.97 0.15 15.75
N ALA A 197 -10.86 -0.26 15.12
CA ALA A 197 -10.07 0.60 14.26
C ALA A 197 -10.84 0.95 12.98
N GLN A 198 -10.57 2.14 12.44
CA GLN A 198 -11.15 2.59 11.18
C GLN A 198 -10.37 1.95 10.02
N LEU A 199 -11.03 1.09 9.24
CA LEU A 199 -10.44 0.36 8.11
C LEU A 199 -11.03 0.83 6.78
N PRO A 200 -10.22 0.91 5.71
CA PRO A 200 -10.77 0.93 4.35
C PRO A 200 -11.25 -0.48 3.95
N THR A 201 -12.23 -0.57 3.04
CA THR A 201 -12.83 -1.84 2.58
C THR A 201 -11.81 -2.82 2.00
N LYS A 202 -10.73 -2.32 1.38
CA LYS A 202 -9.65 -3.12 0.77
C LYS A 202 -8.97 -4.11 1.73
N VAL A 203 -9.07 -3.90 3.04
CA VAL A 203 -8.45 -4.76 4.08
C VAL A 203 -9.46 -5.34 5.09
N MET A 204 -10.76 -5.23 4.81
CA MET A 204 -11.82 -5.89 5.58
C MET A 204 -12.02 -7.31 5.06
N VAL A 205 -11.70 -8.33 5.85
CA VAL A 205 -11.67 -9.72 5.37
C VAL A 205 -12.18 -10.75 6.37
N ILE A 206 -12.55 -11.90 5.82
CA ILE A 206 -12.71 -13.16 6.53
C ILE A 206 -11.79 -14.21 5.90
N GLY A 207 -11.30 -15.14 6.71
CA GLY A 207 -10.64 -16.37 6.29
C GLY A 207 -11.34 -17.54 6.96
N VAL A 208 -11.80 -18.51 6.17
CA VAL A 208 -12.58 -19.66 6.63
C VAL A 208 -12.00 -20.92 6.00
N ALA A 209 -11.38 -21.76 6.84
CA ALA A 209 -10.76 -23.01 6.45
C ALA A 209 -10.60 -23.92 7.68
N ASP A 210 -10.29 -25.19 7.48
CA ASP A 210 -9.75 -26.01 8.56
C ASP A 210 -8.32 -25.50 8.85
N PHE A 211 -8.10 -25.04 10.09
CA PHE A 211 -6.84 -24.41 10.50
C PHE A 211 -6.24 -25.15 11.70
N ALA A 212 -4.94 -25.42 11.61
CA ALA A 212 -4.10 -25.53 12.80
C ALA A 212 -3.69 -24.12 13.26
N ILE A 213 -3.87 -23.84 14.55
CA ILE A 213 -3.64 -22.53 15.15
C ILE A 213 -2.54 -22.61 16.21
N ASP A 214 -1.63 -21.63 16.20
CA ASP A 214 -0.60 -21.45 17.23
C ASP A 214 -0.54 -20.01 17.73
N HIS A 215 -0.01 -19.85 18.94
CA HIS A 215 0.27 -18.58 19.61
C HIS A 215 1.77 -18.52 19.96
N PRO A 216 2.63 -18.10 19.02
CA PRO A 216 4.09 -18.06 19.23
C PRO A 216 4.56 -17.06 20.31
N GLY A 217 3.67 -16.17 20.77
CA GLY A 217 3.90 -15.21 21.85
C GLY A 217 3.22 -13.86 21.61
N ASP A 218 3.55 -12.90 22.47
CA ASP A 218 3.01 -11.54 22.43
C ASP A 218 4.11 -10.51 22.12
N ALA A 219 3.74 -9.44 21.42
CA ALA A 219 4.55 -8.23 21.30
C ALA A 219 4.00 -7.16 22.25
N GLY A 220 4.50 -7.15 23.49
CA GLY A 220 3.89 -6.34 24.55
C GLY A 220 2.51 -6.89 24.90
N SER A 221 1.45 -6.11 24.72
CA SER A 221 0.06 -6.54 24.93
C SER A 221 -0.65 -7.04 23.67
N ILE A 222 0.06 -7.17 22.55
CA ILE A 222 -0.51 -7.58 21.27
C ILE A 222 -0.23 -9.06 21.04
N PRO A 223 -1.24 -9.94 21.10
CA PRO A 223 -1.06 -11.35 20.80
C PRO A 223 -0.78 -11.57 19.31
N VAL A 224 0.19 -12.44 19.03
CA VAL A 224 0.58 -12.84 17.68
C VAL A 224 0.14 -14.27 17.45
N TYR A 225 -0.71 -14.49 16.45
CA TYR A 225 -1.24 -15.80 16.10
C TYR A 225 -0.73 -16.28 14.74
N THR A 226 -0.69 -17.60 14.59
CA THR A 226 -0.43 -18.29 13.32
C THR A 226 -1.63 -19.18 12.99
N TYR A 227 -2.15 -19.06 11.78
CA TYR A 227 -3.22 -19.91 11.23
C TYR A 227 -2.69 -20.56 9.96
N VAL A 228 -2.58 -21.88 9.95
CA VAL A 228 -2.08 -22.64 8.79
C VAL A 228 -2.93 -23.86 8.52
N PHE A 229 -2.87 -24.39 7.31
CA PHE A 229 -3.55 -25.65 7.03
C PHE A 229 -2.93 -26.78 7.88
N PRO A 230 -3.73 -27.75 8.38
CA PRO A 230 -3.25 -28.80 9.28
C PRO A 230 -2.02 -29.56 8.78
N GLU A 231 -1.95 -29.84 7.48
CA GLU A 231 -0.83 -30.53 6.82
C GLU A 231 0.46 -29.70 6.79
N ASN A 232 0.38 -28.40 7.07
CA ASN A 232 1.52 -27.51 7.17
C ASN A 232 1.77 -27.02 8.60
N LYS A 233 1.08 -27.58 9.60
CA LYS A 233 1.19 -27.21 11.02
C LYS A 233 2.64 -27.03 11.49
N GLU A 234 3.46 -28.08 11.41
CA GLU A 234 4.80 -28.06 12.00
C GLU A 234 5.70 -26.98 11.35
N GLN A 235 5.70 -26.92 10.03
CA GLN A 235 6.53 -25.98 9.28
C GLN A 235 6.00 -24.55 9.40
N GLY A 236 4.69 -24.37 9.33
CA GLY A 236 4.01 -23.08 9.42
C GLY A 236 4.17 -22.41 10.77
N PHE A 237 4.03 -23.18 11.87
CA PHE A 237 4.24 -22.64 13.22
C PHE A 237 5.69 -22.15 13.39
N LYS A 238 6.67 -22.88 12.86
CA LYS A 238 8.08 -22.46 12.91
C LYS A 238 8.35 -21.23 12.05
N SER A 239 7.88 -21.20 10.80
CA SER A 239 8.21 -20.11 9.88
C SER A 239 7.49 -18.80 10.21
N TYR A 240 6.24 -18.85 10.65
CA TYR A 240 5.47 -17.64 10.98
C TYR A 240 5.77 -17.09 12.37
N ALA A 241 6.36 -17.89 13.27
CA ALA A 241 6.76 -17.42 14.60
C ALA A 241 7.70 -16.21 14.56
N ILE A 242 8.39 -15.96 13.44
CA ILE A 242 9.27 -14.79 13.28
C ILE A 242 8.54 -13.45 13.37
N ALA A 243 7.22 -13.41 13.14
CA ALA A 243 6.40 -12.21 13.35
C ALA A 243 6.57 -11.60 14.74
N LYS A 244 6.84 -12.43 15.76
CA LYS A 244 7.08 -11.98 17.15
C LYS A 244 8.35 -11.12 17.31
N ASN A 245 9.28 -11.20 16.35
CA ASN A 245 10.50 -10.39 16.33
C ASN A 245 10.35 -9.15 15.44
N ILE A 246 9.55 -9.25 14.39
CA ILE A 246 9.27 -8.15 13.44
C ILE A 246 8.37 -7.10 14.08
N LEU A 247 7.25 -7.53 14.69
CA LEU A 247 6.24 -6.61 15.23
C LEU A 247 6.80 -5.62 16.28
N PRO A 248 7.63 -6.04 17.25
CA PRO A 248 8.26 -5.11 18.21
C PRO A 248 9.17 -4.06 17.56
N PHE A 249 9.84 -4.38 16.44
CA PHE A 249 10.69 -3.41 15.75
C PHE A 249 9.87 -2.23 15.24
N TYR A 250 8.71 -2.48 14.62
CA TYR A 250 7.85 -1.41 14.14
C TYR A 250 7.16 -0.66 15.28
N ILE A 251 6.70 -1.36 16.33
CA ILE A 251 6.14 -0.71 17.54
C ILE A 251 7.15 0.30 18.11
N LYS A 252 8.42 -0.11 18.25
CA LYS A 252 9.49 0.71 18.82
C LYS A 252 9.79 1.94 17.95
N ASN A 253 9.88 1.77 16.63
CA ASN A 253 10.40 2.81 15.75
C ASN A 253 9.31 3.76 15.20
N VAL A 254 8.10 3.25 14.96
CA VAL A 254 7.00 3.98 14.29
C VAL A 254 5.94 4.45 15.28
N GLY A 255 5.48 3.60 16.19
CA GLY A 255 4.45 3.95 17.16
C GLY A 255 3.55 2.77 17.55
N PRO A 256 2.56 3.00 18.43
CA PRO A 256 1.67 1.94 18.91
C PRO A 256 1.00 1.17 17.77
N PHE A 257 0.74 -0.11 17.96
CA PHE A 257 -0.02 -0.92 17.01
C PHE A 257 -1.51 -0.54 17.04
N ALA A 258 -2.14 -0.35 15.88
CA ALA A 258 -3.52 0.14 15.80
C ALA A 258 -4.58 -0.92 16.17
N TYR A 259 -4.22 -2.20 16.07
CA TYR A 259 -5.15 -3.33 16.22
C TYR A 259 -4.95 -4.07 17.54
N LYS A 260 -5.87 -4.99 17.85
CA LYS A 260 -5.84 -5.75 19.11
C LYS A 260 -5.16 -7.12 19.01
N LYS A 261 -4.86 -7.59 17.79
CA LYS A 261 -4.10 -8.81 17.52
C LYS A 261 -3.35 -8.68 16.20
N LEU A 262 -2.32 -9.50 16.01
CA LEU A 262 -1.76 -9.78 14.70
C LEU A 262 -1.92 -11.27 14.41
N ALA A 263 -2.73 -11.64 13.41
CA ALA A 263 -2.80 -13.01 12.92
C ALA A 263 -2.07 -13.13 11.57
N ASN A 264 -1.23 -14.16 11.44
CA ASN A 264 -0.51 -14.51 10.23
C ASN A 264 -1.13 -15.78 9.65
N VAL A 265 -1.71 -15.71 8.45
CA VAL A 265 -2.64 -16.72 7.94
C VAL A 265 -2.16 -17.27 6.61
N GLN A 266 -1.95 -18.58 6.51
CA GLN A 266 -1.77 -19.26 5.22
C GLN A 266 -3.11 -19.25 4.47
N SER A 267 -3.11 -18.81 3.22
CA SER A 267 -4.34 -18.49 2.50
C SER A 267 -4.29 -18.83 1.01
N LYS A 268 -5.36 -18.48 0.29
CA LYS A 268 -5.48 -18.57 -1.17
C LYS A 268 -5.30 -17.23 -1.87
N THR A 269 -4.75 -16.21 -1.20
CA THR A 269 -4.56 -14.89 -1.83
C THR A 269 -3.82 -15.02 -3.17
N ILE A 270 -4.22 -14.18 -4.14
CA ILE A 270 -3.61 -14.15 -5.47
C ILE A 270 -2.26 -13.41 -5.49
N PHE A 271 -1.92 -12.74 -4.39
CA PHE A 271 -0.67 -12.00 -4.20
C PHE A 271 0.37 -12.84 -3.45
N GLY A 272 1.57 -12.28 -3.24
CA GLY A 272 2.56 -12.89 -2.33
C GLY A 272 2.07 -12.83 -0.89
N GLY A 273 1.68 -11.65 -0.43
CA GLY A 273 0.97 -11.41 0.81
C GLY A 273 -0.12 -10.37 0.57
N MET A 274 -1.08 -10.33 1.48
CA MET A 274 -2.16 -9.36 1.51
C MET A 274 -2.28 -8.84 2.95
N GLU A 275 -2.03 -7.56 3.12
CA GLU A 275 -1.76 -6.90 4.39
C GLU A 275 -2.95 -6.78 5.35
N ASN A 276 -4.13 -7.28 4.97
CA ASN A 276 -5.36 -7.35 5.76
C ASN A 276 -5.21 -7.03 7.27
N ALA A 277 -5.76 -5.88 7.69
CA ALA A 277 -5.56 -5.30 9.02
C ALA A 277 -5.78 -6.28 10.18
N GLY A 278 -4.71 -6.58 10.93
CA GLY A 278 -4.71 -7.50 12.07
C GLY A 278 -4.88 -8.99 11.71
N ALA A 279 -4.95 -9.34 10.42
CA ALA A 279 -5.17 -10.68 9.90
C ALA A 279 -4.51 -10.87 8.51
N ILE A 280 -3.19 -10.78 8.46
CA ILE A 280 -2.40 -10.84 7.22
C ILE A 280 -2.54 -12.21 6.56
N PHE A 281 -2.84 -12.22 5.25
CA PHE A 281 -3.01 -13.43 4.46
C PHE A 281 -1.79 -13.62 3.55
N TYR A 282 -1.16 -14.79 3.61
CA TYR A 282 -0.01 -15.13 2.77
C TYR A 282 -0.40 -16.19 1.74
N PHE A 283 0.27 -16.20 0.59
CA PHE A 283 0.04 -17.20 -0.45
C PHE A 283 0.19 -18.64 0.05
N GLU A 284 -0.43 -19.57 -0.66
CA GLU A 284 -0.63 -20.96 -0.22
C GLU A 284 0.65 -21.76 0.09
N ASN A 285 1.78 -21.39 -0.53
CA ASN A 285 3.08 -22.06 -0.33
C ASN A 285 4.06 -21.26 0.54
N SER A 286 3.58 -20.23 1.23
CA SER A 286 4.39 -19.34 2.06
C SER A 286 5.08 -20.01 3.26
N THR A 287 4.49 -21.05 3.85
CA THR A 287 5.03 -21.71 5.07
C THR A 287 6.44 -22.30 4.86
N THR A 288 6.79 -22.64 3.63
CA THR A 288 8.10 -23.17 3.21
C THR A 288 8.93 -22.17 2.38
N SER A 289 8.46 -20.93 2.21
CA SER A 289 9.13 -19.96 1.35
C SER A 289 10.46 -19.46 1.96
N PRO A 290 11.60 -19.53 1.26
CA PRO A 290 12.87 -18.99 1.75
C PRO A 290 12.83 -17.47 2.04
N GLY A 291 11.94 -16.73 1.36
CA GLY A 291 11.75 -15.29 1.52
C GLY A 291 10.69 -14.91 2.57
N ILE A 292 10.24 -15.85 3.40
CA ILE A 292 9.11 -15.60 4.32
C ILE A 292 9.40 -14.49 5.33
N GLU A 293 10.63 -14.37 5.85
CA GLU A 293 10.97 -13.29 6.79
C GLU A 293 10.79 -11.91 6.15
N GLU A 294 11.29 -11.74 4.93
CA GLU A 294 11.19 -10.48 4.20
C GLU A 294 9.73 -10.16 3.87
N LEU A 295 8.99 -11.14 3.38
CA LEU A 295 7.57 -11.00 3.11
C LEU A 295 6.79 -10.62 4.37
N MET A 296 7.02 -11.31 5.49
CA MET A 296 6.37 -10.96 6.75
C MET A 296 6.77 -9.57 7.25
N ALA A 297 8.03 -9.14 7.05
CA ALA A 297 8.46 -7.80 7.40
C ALA A 297 7.73 -6.73 6.57
N HIS A 298 7.47 -7.02 5.29
CA HIS A 298 6.71 -6.16 4.38
C HIS A 298 5.24 -6.08 4.81
N GLU A 299 4.57 -7.23 4.95
CA GLU A 299 3.14 -7.24 5.32
C GLU A 299 2.87 -6.69 6.72
N ILE A 300 3.79 -6.90 7.67
CA ILE A 300 3.64 -6.33 9.02
C ILE A 300 3.89 -4.82 9.01
N ALA A 301 4.75 -4.29 8.12
CA ALA A 301 4.91 -2.85 7.97
C ALA A 301 3.62 -2.17 7.50
N HIS A 302 2.83 -2.86 6.67
CA HIS A 302 1.56 -2.33 6.18
C HIS A 302 0.52 -2.05 7.27
N GLN A 303 0.62 -2.73 8.42
CA GLN A 303 -0.23 -2.47 9.58
C GLN A 303 -0.13 -1.01 10.08
N TRP A 304 0.99 -0.33 9.80
CA TRP A 304 1.13 1.11 10.00
C TRP A 304 0.86 1.91 8.73
N PHE A 305 1.35 1.45 7.57
CA PHE A 305 1.35 2.18 6.30
C PHE A 305 0.56 1.45 5.21
N GLY A 306 -0.59 1.98 4.84
CA GLY A 306 -1.53 1.31 3.91
C GLY A 306 -2.81 0.87 4.61
N ASP A 307 -2.72 0.47 5.88
CA ASP A 307 -3.89 0.11 6.69
C ASP A 307 -4.26 1.22 7.67
N ALA A 308 -3.47 1.43 8.74
CA ALA A 308 -3.79 2.40 9.79
C ALA A 308 -3.66 3.84 9.27
N ALA A 309 -2.51 4.20 8.69
CA ALA A 309 -2.32 5.42 7.91
C ALA A 309 -2.29 5.07 6.42
N SER A 310 -3.43 5.20 5.75
CA SER A 310 -3.62 4.75 4.37
C SER A 310 -3.59 5.91 3.37
N GLU A 311 -3.42 5.60 2.09
CA GLU A 311 -3.55 6.56 1.00
C GLU A 311 -4.98 7.09 0.86
N LYS A 312 -5.14 8.37 0.49
CA LYS A 312 -6.48 8.95 0.28
C LYS A 312 -7.17 8.44 -0.99
N ASN A 313 -6.37 8.04 -1.99
CA ASN A 313 -6.80 7.35 -3.20
C ASN A 313 -5.61 6.55 -3.77
N PHE A 314 -5.88 5.62 -4.68
CA PHE A 314 -4.86 4.72 -5.24
C PHE A 314 -3.74 5.44 -6.00
N GLY A 315 -3.97 6.66 -6.52
CA GLY A 315 -2.89 7.46 -7.12
C GLY A 315 -1.75 7.79 -6.14
N HIS A 316 -1.97 7.60 -4.83
CA HIS A 316 -0.97 7.73 -3.78
C HIS A 316 -0.55 6.39 -3.15
N VAL A 317 -0.79 5.25 -3.81
CA VAL A 317 -0.53 3.89 -3.26
C VAL A 317 0.93 3.66 -2.84
N TRP A 318 1.88 4.43 -3.35
CA TRP A 318 3.28 4.37 -2.88
C TRP A 318 3.44 4.72 -1.38
N LEU A 319 2.47 5.42 -0.78
CA LEU A 319 2.42 5.66 0.66
C LEU A 319 2.17 4.35 1.46
N SER A 320 1.63 3.33 0.81
CA SER A 320 1.53 1.95 1.28
C SER A 320 2.79 1.18 0.86
N GLU A 321 2.93 0.90 -0.43
CA GLU A 321 3.95 -0.02 -0.94
C GLU A 321 5.38 0.46 -0.74
N GLY A 322 5.65 1.75 -0.95
CA GLY A 322 6.97 2.33 -0.82
C GLY A 322 7.42 2.37 0.64
N PHE A 323 6.48 2.61 1.56
CA PHE A 323 6.73 2.52 3.00
C PHE A 323 7.01 1.08 3.41
N ALA A 324 6.17 0.13 3.05
CA ALA A 324 6.39 -1.28 3.41
C ALA A 324 7.72 -1.81 2.85
N THR A 325 8.05 -1.46 1.60
CA THR A 325 9.33 -1.80 0.96
C THR A 325 10.51 -1.25 1.77
N TYR A 326 10.50 0.05 2.10
CA TYR A 326 11.63 0.64 2.82
C TYR A 326 11.70 0.21 4.28
N MET A 327 10.56 0.06 4.95
CA MET A 327 10.50 -0.43 6.33
C MET A 327 11.04 -1.85 6.44
N THR A 328 10.79 -2.69 5.43
CA THR A 328 11.44 -4.01 5.28
C THR A 328 12.95 -3.87 5.19
N ASN A 329 13.45 -2.96 4.34
CA ASN A 329 14.89 -2.68 4.22
C ASN A 329 15.50 -2.23 5.56
N LEU A 330 14.79 -1.40 6.34
CA LEU A 330 15.22 -0.92 7.66
C LEU A 330 15.18 -2.01 8.74
N TYR A 331 14.18 -2.90 8.73
CA TYR A 331 14.14 -4.06 9.62
C TYR A 331 15.34 -4.98 9.36
N LEU A 332 15.63 -5.26 8.08
CA LEU A 332 16.76 -6.10 7.69
C LEU A 332 18.11 -5.41 7.95
N GLU A 333 18.21 -4.08 7.80
CA GLU A 333 19.37 -3.30 8.25
C GLU A 333 19.59 -3.47 9.76
N ASN A 334 18.54 -3.33 10.56
CA ASN A 334 18.63 -3.47 12.01
C ASN A 334 19.07 -4.88 12.43
N LYS A 335 18.63 -5.92 11.71
CA LYS A 335 18.94 -7.31 12.04
C LYS A 335 20.28 -7.79 11.48
N TYR A 336 20.61 -7.40 10.26
CA TYR A 336 21.73 -7.96 9.49
C TYR A 336 22.82 -6.93 9.12
N GLY A 337 22.62 -5.65 9.43
CA GLY A 337 23.61 -4.59 9.26
C GLY A 337 23.49 -3.80 7.95
N ILE A 338 24.31 -2.75 7.85
CA ILE A 338 24.26 -1.75 6.78
C ILE A 338 24.56 -2.32 5.39
N ASP A 339 25.39 -3.36 5.29
CA ASP A 339 25.71 -3.98 4.01
C ASP A 339 24.48 -4.68 3.39
N THR A 340 23.58 -5.21 4.23
CA THR A 340 22.27 -5.73 3.76
C THR A 340 21.42 -4.61 3.18
N LEU A 341 21.35 -3.43 3.83
CA LEU A 341 20.65 -2.27 3.27
C LEU A 341 21.22 -1.89 1.90
N LYS A 342 22.54 -1.71 1.81
CA LYS A 342 23.21 -1.31 0.56
C LYS A 342 22.96 -2.29 -0.58
N LYS A 343 23.01 -3.60 -0.30
CA LYS A 343 22.73 -4.64 -1.28
C LYS A 343 21.28 -4.56 -1.79
N ARG A 344 20.31 -4.33 -0.88
CA ARG A 344 18.89 -4.23 -1.23
C ARG A 344 18.59 -2.97 -2.03
N GLU A 345 19.04 -1.81 -1.56
CA GLU A 345 18.86 -0.55 -2.29
C GLU A 345 19.49 -0.60 -3.69
N ALA A 346 20.65 -1.25 -3.84
CA ALA A 346 21.27 -1.46 -5.16
C ALA A 346 20.40 -2.34 -6.08
N ALA A 347 19.80 -3.41 -5.55
CA ALA A 347 18.87 -4.24 -6.32
C ALA A 347 17.57 -3.48 -6.66
N ASP A 348 17.03 -2.71 -5.72
CA ASP A 348 15.86 -1.87 -5.89
C ASP A 348 16.10 -0.80 -6.97
N ARG A 349 17.30 -0.23 -7.03
CA ARG A 349 17.70 0.71 -8.09
C ARG A 349 17.58 0.07 -9.47
N GLU A 350 18.14 -1.12 -9.64
CA GLU A 350 18.08 -1.82 -10.94
C GLU A 350 16.64 -2.16 -11.36
N MET A 351 15.77 -2.50 -10.41
CA MET A 351 14.35 -2.74 -10.67
C MET A 351 13.64 -1.46 -11.16
N VAL A 352 13.90 -0.32 -10.53
CA VAL A 352 13.36 0.98 -10.96
C VAL A 352 13.84 1.31 -12.36
N LEU A 353 15.16 1.25 -12.61
CA LEU A 353 15.75 1.57 -13.91
C LEU A 353 15.23 0.65 -15.04
N SER A 354 15.02 -0.63 -14.73
CA SER A 354 14.46 -1.60 -15.68
C SER A 354 12.98 -1.36 -15.96
N PHE A 355 12.21 -0.89 -14.98
CA PHE A 355 10.81 -0.50 -15.17
C PHE A 355 10.68 0.78 -16.00
N GLU A 356 11.49 1.80 -15.73
CA GLU A 356 11.43 3.08 -16.46
C GLU A 356 11.67 2.92 -17.97
N LYS A 357 12.46 1.92 -18.40
CA LYS A 357 12.64 1.57 -19.81
C LYS A 357 11.36 1.05 -20.49
N ARG A 358 10.44 0.46 -19.72
CA ARG A 358 9.17 -0.11 -20.19
C ARG A 358 8.00 0.86 -20.04
N ARG A 359 7.95 1.59 -18.93
CA ARG A 359 6.86 2.52 -18.61
C ARG A 359 7.41 3.72 -17.84
N LEU A 360 7.27 4.89 -18.42
CA LEU A 360 7.75 6.15 -17.85
C LEU A 360 6.59 6.94 -17.23
N THR A 361 6.23 6.62 -16.00
CA THR A 361 5.20 7.32 -15.20
C THR A 361 5.79 7.89 -13.91
N PRO A 362 5.17 8.91 -13.29
CA PRO A 362 5.55 9.37 -11.95
C PRO A 362 5.15 8.34 -10.88
N ILE A 363 5.63 8.52 -9.65
CA ILE A 363 5.21 7.68 -8.51
C ILE A 363 3.76 7.99 -8.14
N VAL A 364 3.41 9.27 -8.04
CA VAL A 364 2.00 9.69 -7.87
C VAL A 364 1.34 9.70 -9.24
N ASP A 365 0.70 8.59 -9.58
CA ASP A 365 0.03 8.38 -10.87
C ASP A 365 -1.49 8.49 -10.70
N THR A 366 -1.99 9.72 -10.76
CA THR A 366 -3.44 10.00 -10.71
C THR A 366 -4.14 9.83 -12.06
N ALA A 367 -3.41 9.45 -13.11
CA ALA A 367 -3.97 9.25 -14.44
C ALA A 367 -4.69 7.90 -14.55
N VAL A 368 -4.31 6.91 -13.73
CA VAL A 368 -5.03 5.64 -13.59
C VAL A 368 -6.39 5.88 -12.92
N LYS A 369 -7.46 5.41 -13.55
CA LYS A 369 -8.86 5.58 -13.08
C LYS A 369 -9.57 4.27 -12.77
N ASP A 370 -9.25 3.21 -13.51
CA ASP A 370 -10.07 1.98 -13.49
C ASP A 370 -9.22 0.74 -13.17
N ASP A 371 -8.10 0.55 -13.87
CA ASP A 371 -7.19 -0.59 -13.63
C ASP A 371 -6.11 -0.23 -12.60
N TYR A 372 -6.50 -0.23 -11.33
CA TYR A 372 -5.59 0.08 -10.22
C TYR A 372 -4.48 -0.95 -10.03
N MET A 373 -4.61 -2.18 -10.54
CA MET A 373 -3.54 -3.19 -10.49
C MET A 373 -2.26 -2.68 -11.17
N GLN A 374 -2.40 -1.84 -12.19
CA GLN A 374 -1.26 -1.20 -12.86
C GLN A 374 -0.41 -0.32 -11.95
N LEU A 375 -0.95 0.14 -10.82
CA LEU A 375 -0.23 0.94 -9.85
C LEU A 375 0.69 0.09 -8.96
N LEU A 376 0.55 -1.24 -8.95
CA LEU A 376 1.52 -2.15 -8.32
C LEU A 376 2.70 -2.38 -9.26
N ASN A 377 3.72 -1.55 -9.15
CA ASN A 377 4.88 -1.58 -10.04
C ASN A 377 6.12 -0.99 -9.37
N ALA A 378 7.26 -1.00 -10.06
CA ALA A 378 8.52 -0.56 -9.43
C ALA A 378 8.55 0.91 -9.00
N ASN A 379 7.65 1.77 -9.48
CA ASN A 379 7.52 3.13 -8.96
C ASN A 379 6.87 3.16 -7.58
N SER A 380 5.79 2.40 -7.35
CA SER A 380 5.09 2.40 -6.06
C SER A 380 5.88 1.67 -4.98
N TYR A 381 6.56 0.57 -5.33
CA TYR A 381 7.41 -0.22 -4.43
C TYR A 381 8.83 0.37 -4.32
N GLN A 382 9.72 0.01 -5.25
CA GLN A 382 11.15 0.26 -5.12
C GLN A 382 11.51 1.74 -5.22
N LYS A 383 10.91 2.50 -6.14
CA LYS A 383 11.16 3.95 -6.24
C LYS A 383 10.59 4.69 -5.04
N GLY A 384 9.41 4.29 -4.55
CA GLY A 384 8.83 4.77 -3.31
C GLY A 384 9.76 4.54 -2.11
N GLY A 385 10.35 3.35 -2.02
CA GLY A 385 11.35 3.04 -1.01
C GLY A 385 12.62 3.87 -1.13
N TRP A 386 13.14 4.03 -2.35
CA TRP A 386 14.28 4.90 -2.66
C TRP A 386 14.04 6.36 -2.27
N VAL A 387 12.81 6.87 -2.46
CA VAL A 387 12.43 8.22 -2.02
C VAL A 387 12.57 8.36 -0.51
N LEU A 388 12.10 7.37 0.26
CA LEU A 388 12.25 7.37 1.72
C LEU A 388 13.71 7.20 2.14
N HIS A 389 14.48 6.38 1.44
CA HIS A 389 15.92 6.22 1.64
C HIS A 389 16.66 7.55 1.46
N MET A 390 16.52 8.18 0.29
CA MET A 390 17.15 9.47 -0.01
C MET A 390 16.67 10.56 0.96
N LEU A 391 15.42 10.51 1.40
CA LEU A 391 14.89 11.44 2.39
C LEU A 391 15.55 11.25 3.75
N ARG A 392 15.74 9.99 4.21
CA ARG A 392 16.49 9.67 5.43
C ARG A 392 17.95 10.14 5.34
N ARG A 393 18.58 10.06 4.16
CA ARG A 393 19.95 10.57 3.95
C ARG A 393 20.00 12.09 3.96
N LYS A 394 19.00 12.75 3.35
CA LYS A 394 18.90 14.22 3.31
C LYS A 394 18.59 14.86 4.65
N LEU A 395 17.73 14.24 5.47
CA LEU A 395 17.32 14.78 6.76
C LEU A 395 18.19 14.31 7.94
N GLY A 396 18.86 13.17 7.79
CA GLY A 396 19.47 12.44 8.90
C GLY A 396 18.46 11.56 9.66
N ASP A 397 18.98 10.59 10.41
CA ASP A 397 18.18 9.53 11.05
C ASP A 397 17.17 10.06 12.07
N GLU A 398 17.58 11.00 12.91
CA GLU A 398 16.74 11.54 13.98
C GLU A 398 15.51 12.25 13.42
N ALA A 399 15.73 13.19 12.49
CA ALA A 399 14.65 13.95 11.84
C ALA A 399 13.75 13.04 10.99
N PHE A 400 14.33 12.06 10.29
CA PHE A 400 13.56 11.08 9.53
C PHE A 400 12.60 10.31 10.44
N TRP A 401 13.12 9.64 11.47
CA TRP A 401 12.30 8.84 12.37
C TRP A 401 11.28 9.68 13.16
N LYS A 402 11.63 10.91 13.52
CA LYS A 402 10.67 11.87 14.09
C LYS A 402 9.54 12.17 13.11
N GLY A 403 9.86 12.39 11.83
CA GLY A 403 8.88 12.59 10.77
C GLY A 403 7.97 11.38 10.55
N ILE A 404 8.54 10.17 10.53
CA ILE A 404 7.76 8.91 10.42
C ILE A 404 6.77 8.77 11.58
N ARG A 405 7.22 8.96 12.82
CA ARG A 405 6.35 8.91 14.01
C ARG A 405 5.24 9.95 13.95
N ASN A 406 5.56 11.18 13.55
CA ASN A 406 4.58 12.26 13.41
C ASN A 406 3.57 11.98 12.28
N TYR A 407 4.02 11.38 11.18
CA TYR A 407 3.15 10.99 10.07
C TYR A 407 2.16 9.93 10.51
N TYR A 408 2.65 8.86 11.14
CA TYR A 408 1.80 7.81 11.67
C TYR A 408 0.82 8.36 12.73
N ALA A 409 1.30 9.12 13.71
CA ALA A 409 0.45 9.68 14.76
C ALA A 409 -0.67 10.58 14.21
N LYS A 410 -0.41 11.32 13.13
CA LYS A 410 -1.41 12.19 12.49
C LYS A 410 -2.45 11.41 11.69
N TYR A 411 -2.04 10.35 11.01
CA TYR A 411 -2.87 9.63 10.04
C TYR A 411 -3.35 8.26 10.51
N ASN A 412 -3.01 7.83 11.73
CA ASN A 412 -3.55 6.62 12.31
C ASN A 412 -5.09 6.70 12.39
N GLY A 413 -5.78 5.79 11.71
CA GLY A 413 -7.23 5.79 11.55
C GLY A 413 -7.74 6.74 10.46
N GLY A 414 -6.85 7.31 9.65
CA GLY A 414 -7.19 8.26 8.59
C GLY A 414 -6.43 8.01 7.29
N ASN A 415 -6.44 9.03 6.43
CA ASN A 415 -5.84 8.96 5.11
C ASN A 415 -4.90 10.13 4.83
N ALA A 416 -3.84 9.88 4.07
CA ALA A 416 -2.87 10.87 3.65
C ALA A 416 -2.83 11.06 2.12
N TYR A 417 -2.59 12.31 1.73
CA TYR A 417 -1.98 12.62 0.44
C TYR A 417 -0.47 12.68 0.60
N THR A 418 0.26 12.50 -0.49
CA THR A 418 1.72 12.68 -0.52
C THR A 418 2.16 14.06 -0.01
N SER A 419 1.37 15.12 -0.30
CA SER A 419 1.62 16.47 0.23
C SER A 419 1.52 16.55 1.76
N GLY A 420 0.74 15.66 2.38
CA GLY A 420 0.67 15.52 3.84
C GLY A 420 1.97 14.97 4.43
N LEU A 421 2.54 13.92 3.82
CA LEU A 421 3.85 13.40 4.19
C LEU A 421 4.94 14.47 4.01
N GLN A 422 4.98 15.13 2.86
CA GLN A 422 5.95 16.19 2.59
C GLN A 422 5.97 17.22 3.72
N LYS A 423 4.81 17.79 4.08
CA LYS A 423 4.70 18.81 5.13
C LYS A 423 5.23 18.32 6.49
N ILE A 424 4.97 17.07 6.85
CA ILE A 424 5.43 16.51 8.13
C ILE A 424 6.94 16.31 8.13
N MET A 425 7.51 15.87 7.01
CA MET A 425 8.95 15.69 6.87
C MET A 425 9.68 17.04 6.83
N GLU A 426 9.08 18.08 6.24
CA GLU A 426 9.59 19.47 6.30
C GLU A 426 9.60 19.99 7.73
N GLN A 427 8.51 19.79 8.49
CA GLN A 427 8.42 20.16 9.91
C GLN A 427 9.42 19.42 10.78
N ALA A 428 9.63 18.12 10.53
CA ALA A 428 10.57 17.32 11.30
C ALA A 428 12.03 17.67 10.98
N GLY A 429 12.35 17.96 9.72
CA GLY A 429 13.69 18.23 9.22
C GLY A 429 14.10 19.70 9.15
N GLY A 430 13.19 20.64 9.40
CA GLY A 430 13.46 22.08 9.41
C GLY A 430 13.91 22.65 8.06
N GLN A 431 13.56 22.00 6.94
CA GLN A 431 13.98 22.41 5.59
C GLN A 431 12.86 22.21 4.56
N ASP A 432 12.84 23.05 3.51
CA ASP A 432 11.93 22.89 2.38
C ASP A 432 12.24 21.62 1.58
N LEU A 433 11.22 20.81 1.32
CA LEU A 433 11.31 19.56 0.56
C LEU A 433 10.53 19.62 -0.75
N LYS A 434 10.00 20.80 -1.13
CA LYS A 434 9.21 20.96 -2.36
C LYS A 434 9.97 20.50 -3.59
N GLN A 435 11.23 20.92 -3.73
CA GLN A 435 12.07 20.48 -4.87
C GLN A 435 12.33 18.97 -4.85
N PHE A 436 12.51 18.38 -3.66
CA PHE A 436 12.77 16.96 -3.50
C PHE A 436 11.55 16.13 -3.94
N PHE A 437 10.35 16.43 -3.42
CA PHE A 437 9.14 15.73 -3.80
C PHE A 437 8.75 15.97 -5.26
N GLU A 438 8.91 17.21 -5.76
CA GLU A 438 8.68 17.50 -7.17
C GLU A 438 9.51 16.59 -8.06
N GLN A 439 10.82 16.47 -7.78
CA GLN A 439 11.71 15.79 -8.71
C GLN A 439 11.64 14.27 -8.63
N TRP A 440 11.41 13.71 -7.45
CA TRP A 440 11.47 12.27 -7.21
C TRP A 440 10.11 11.57 -7.19
N VAL A 441 9.03 12.31 -6.88
CA VAL A 441 7.70 11.73 -6.69
C VAL A 441 6.73 12.13 -7.80
N TYR A 442 6.65 13.43 -8.10
CA TYR A 442 5.65 13.96 -9.03
C TYR A 442 6.13 13.99 -10.49
N LYS A 443 7.41 13.75 -10.74
CA LYS A 443 7.98 13.72 -12.09
C LYS A 443 8.62 12.38 -12.41
N THR A 444 8.67 12.10 -13.70
CA THR A 444 9.25 10.89 -14.28
C THR A 444 10.78 10.92 -14.32
N GLY A 445 11.37 9.75 -14.51
CA GLY A 445 12.79 9.54 -14.79
C GLY A 445 13.69 9.60 -13.56
N HIS A 446 15.00 9.51 -13.84
CA HIS A 446 16.11 9.58 -12.89
C HIS A 446 17.25 10.43 -13.47
N PRO A 447 18.22 10.89 -12.64
CA PRO A 447 19.46 11.49 -13.11
C PRO A 447 20.36 10.47 -13.83
N ASP A 448 20.85 10.81 -15.01
CA ASP A 448 21.83 10.03 -15.77
C ASP A 448 23.14 10.81 -15.86
N LEU A 449 24.12 10.43 -15.02
CA LEU A 449 25.30 11.22 -14.74
C LEU A 449 26.53 10.66 -15.48
N ASP A 450 27.09 11.46 -16.38
CA ASP A 450 28.41 11.22 -16.96
C ASP A 450 29.49 11.93 -16.14
N ILE A 451 30.42 11.17 -15.59
CA ILE A 451 31.42 11.61 -14.62
C ILE A 451 32.80 11.41 -15.22
N THR A 452 33.46 12.51 -15.54
CA THR A 452 34.84 12.52 -16.03
C THR A 452 35.75 13.11 -14.96
N TRP A 453 36.92 12.51 -14.71
CA TRP A 453 37.84 13.02 -13.70
C TRP A 453 39.29 13.02 -14.19
N LYS A 454 40.09 13.97 -13.70
CA LYS A 454 41.52 14.08 -14.01
C LYS A 454 42.33 14.32 -12.73
N TYR A 455 43.52 13.73 -12.65
CA TYR A 455 44.46 13.98 -11.55
C TYR A 455 45.61 14.90 -11.97
N ASN A 456 45.73 16.04 -11.29
CA ASN A 456 46.87 16.93 -11.41
C ASN A 456 47.93 16.60 -10.35
N ALA A 457 48.98 15.87 -10.74
CA ALA A 457 50.05 15.44 -9.84
C ALA A 457 50.81 16.61 -9.20
N ALA A 458 51.08 17.68 -9.96
CA ALA A 458 51.81 18.84 -9.46
C ALA A 458 51.04 19.59 -8.36
N LYS A 459 49.71 19.56 -8.38
CA LYS A 459 48.85 20.24 -7.41
C LYS A 459 48.25 19.30 -6.36
N GLY A 460 48.35 17.98 -6.54
CA GLY A 460 47.64 16.99 -5.72
C GLY A 460 46.12 17.18 -5.76
N ILE A 461 45.56 17.50 -6.93
CA ILE A 461 44.13 17.81 -7.09
C ILE A 461 43.49 16.83 -8.07
N ILE A 462 42.31 16.31 -7.71
CA ILE A 462 41.38 15.71 -8.66
C ILE A 462 40.41 16.80 -9.12
N GLU A 463 40.29 16.97 -10.43
CA GLU A 463 39.20 17.74 -11.04
C GLU A 463 38.14 16.76 -11.53
N LEU A 464 36.91 16.91 -11.02
CA LEU A 464 35.75 16.10 -11.34
C LEU A 464 34.76 16.95 -12.13
N LYS A 465 34.36 16.49 -13.32
CA LYS A 465 33.28 17.08 -14.11
C LYS A 465 32.12 16.11 -14.18
N VAL A 466 30.97 16.53 -13.64
CA VAL A 466 29.70 15.79 -13.65
C VAL A 466 28.76 16.43 -14.67
N THR A 467 28.29 15.66 -15.64
CA THR A 467 27.35 16.10 -16.69
C THR A 467 26.03 15.35 -16.54
N GLN A 468 24.92 16.08 -16.45
CA GLN A 468 23.58 15.49 -16.49
C GLN A 468 23.17 15.26 -17.95
N LYS A 469 22.95 14.01 -18.37
CA LYS A 469 22.63 13.66 -19.77
C LYS A 469 21.15 13.82 -20.11
N GLN A 470 20.26 13.61 -19.14
CA GLN A 470 18.82 13.70 -19.34
C GLN A 470 18.33 15.15 -19.49
N GLU A 471 17.24 15.39 -20.22
CA GLU A 471 16.77 16.76 -20.53
C GLU A 471 16.47 17.59 -19.26
N ARG A 472 15.67 17.04 -18.34
CA ARG A 472 15.33 17.71 -17.07
C ARG A 472 16.48 17.60 -16.08
N LEU A 473 17.00 18.74 -15.65
CA LEU A 473 18.02 18.79 -14.61
C LEU A 473 17.44 18.43 -13.24
N PHE A 474 18.18 17.62 -12.49
CA PHE A 474 17.94 17.35 -11.09
C PHE A 474 18.83 18.25 -10.24
N LYS A 475 18.36 18.55 -9.03
CA LYS A 475 19.17 19.18 -7.98
C LYS A 475 19.47 18.12 -6.93
N LEU A 476 20.73 17.73 -6.79
CA LEU A 476 21.15 16.65 -5.91
C LEU A 476 22.55 16.88 -5.34
N GLN A 477 22.87 16.16 -4.27
CA GLN A 477 24.23 15.99 -3.79
C GLN A 477 24.72 14.62 -4.22
N LEU A 478 25.91 14.57 -4.80
CA LEU A 478 26.58 13.33 -5.18
C LEU A 478 27.78 13.13 -4.26
N GLU A 479 27.82 11.98 -3.59
CA GLU A 479 29.01 11.50 -2.89
C GLU A 479 29.90 10.71 -3.84
N VAL A 480 31.21 10.90 -3.73
CA VAL A 480 32.22 10.22 -4.54
C VAL A 480 33.36 9.77 -3.64
N ALA A 481 33.73 8.49 -3.71
CA ALA A 481 34.89 7.96 -3.01
C ALA A 481 36.16 8.01 -3.86
N THR A 482 37.26 8.43 -3.23
CA THR A 482 38.63 8.27 -3.73
C THR A 482 39.42 7.45 -2.71
N GLY A 483 39.45 6.13 -2.88
CA GLY A 483 39.91 5.22 -1.83
C GLY A 483 39.00 5.27 -0.60
N LYS A 484 39.54 5.65 0.56
CA LYS A 484 38.78 5.76 1.82
C LYS A 484 38.16 7.15 2.07
N HIS A 485 38.47 8.14 1.23
CA HIS A 485 37.99 9.51 1.40
C HIS A 485 36.70 9.73 0.61
N LEU A 486 35.70 10.34 1.24
CA LEU A 486 34.45 10.76 0.61
C LEU A 486 34.51 12.25 0.29
N HIS A 487 34.04 12.60 -0.90
CA HIS A 487 33.89 13.96 -1.38
C HIS A 487 32.45 14.20 -1.81
N THR A 488 31.93 15.38 -1.57
CA THR A 488 30.55 15.75 -1.94
C THR A 488 30.56 16.86 -2.98
N ILE A 489 29.75 16.70 -4.03
CA ILE A 489 29.51 17.73 -5.04
C ILE A 489 28.02 18.04 -5.14
N ASN A 490 27.69 19.33 -5.18
CA ASN A 490 26.35 19.79 -5.52
C ASN A 490 26.20 19.76 -7.05
N VAL A 491 25.23 18.97 -7.54
CA VAL A 491 24.88 18.86 -8.96
C VAL A 491 23.55 19.55 -9.16
N ASN A 492 23.58 20.71 -9.82
CA ASN A 492 22.43 21.59 -10.01
C ASN A 492 22.36 22.24 -11.40
N GLU A 493 23.37 22.00 -12.24
CA GLU A 493 23.49 22.52 -13.60
C GLU A 493 23.67 21.36 -14.59
N ARG A 494 23.70 21.67 -15.89
CA ARG A 494 24.02 20.70 -16.93
C ARG A 494 25.41 20.10 -16.73
N ILE A 495 26.38 20.92 -16.34
CA ILE A 495 27.77 20.57 -16.09
C ILE A 495 28.17 21.20 -14.75
N ASN A 496 28.63 20.39 -13.81
CA ASN A 496 29.19 20.84 -12.54
C ASN A 496 30.65 20.38 -12.45
N ILE A 497 31.55 21.29 -12.05
CA ILE A 497 32.97 20.99 -11.85
C ILE A 497 33.31 21.13 -10.36
N ALA A 498 33.94 20.12 -9.79
CA ALA A 498 34.49 20.16 -8.44
C ALA A 498 35.98 19.82 -8.44
N ARG A 499 36.69 20.33 -7.44
CA ARG A 499 38.12 20.07 -7.26
C ARG A 499 38.36 19.63 -5.83
N PHE A 500 39.05 18.51 -5.67
CA PHE A 500 39.36 17.93 -4.37
C PHE A 500 40.87 17.75 -4.21
N LYS A 501 41.41 18.16 -3.06
CA LYS A 501 42.80 17.83 -2.72
C LYS A 501 42.88 16.36 -2.33
N VAL A 502 43.88 15.66 -2.84
CA VAL A 502 44.18 14.26 -2.51
C VAL A 502 45.68 14.07 -2.28
N ALA A 503 46.03 13.14 -1.40
CA ALA A 503 47.43 12.85 -1.07
C ALA A 503 48.20 12.19 -2.22
N SER A 504 47.50 11.41 -3.06
CA SER A 504 48.07 10.72 -4.21
C SER A 504 47.01 10.47 -5.28
N LYS A 505 47.44 10.08 -6.49
CA LYS A 505 46.51 9.65 -7.54
C LYS A 505 45.65 8.48 -7.01
N PRO A 506 44.31 8.57 -7.03
CA PRO A 506 43.47 7.44 -6.66
C PRO A 506 43.52 6.36 -7.75
N LYS A 507 43.37 5.09 -7.36
CA LYS A 507 43.25 3.98 -8.33
C LYS A 507 41.95 4.04 -9.11
N GLU A 508 40.88 4.44 -8.42
CA GLU A 508 39.54 4.57 -8.98
C GLU A 508 38.80 5.71 -8.29
N LEU A 509 37.76 6.19 -8.97
CA LEU A 509 36.78 7.11 -8.44
C LEU A 509 35.43 6.41 -8.48
N LYS A 510 34.83 6.20 -7.30
CA LYS A 510 33.56 5.47 -7.18
C LYS A 510 32.43 6.43 -6.83
N PRO A 511 31.48 6.72 -7.74
CA PRO A 511 30.30 7.50 -7.42
C PRO A 511 29.36 6.69 -6.53
N ASP A 512 28.67 7.40 -5.65
CA ASP A 512 27.66 6.86 -4.74
C ASP A 512 28.10 5.57 -4.00
N PRO A 513 29.27 5.59 -3.32
CA PRO A 513 29.87 4.38 -2.73
C PRO A 513 29.01 3.77 -1.62
N ASN A 514 28.07 4.54 -1.07
CA ASN A 514 27.16 4.15 0.00
C ASN A 514 25.75 3.80 -0.49
N VAL A 515 25.48 3.86 -1.79
CA VAL A 515 24.16 3.53 -2.37
C VAL A 515 23.08 4.46 -1.79
N ASN A 516 23.33 5.77 -1.85
CA ASN A 516 22.49 6.83 -1.30
C ASN A 516 21.74 7.64 -2.38
N LEU A 517 21.97 7.37 -3.67
CA LEU A 517 21.37 8.14 -4.76
C LEU A 517 20.77 7.24 -5.86
N LEU A 518 19.47 7.36 -6.11
CA LEU A 518 18.82 6.75 -7.27
C LEU A 518 19.24 7.49 -8.57
N ALA A 519 20.26 6.98 -9.25
CA ALA A 519 20.78 7.52 -10.50
C ALA A 519 21.57 6.46 -11.29
N THR A 520 21.83 6.73 -12.57
CA THR A 520 22.82 6.00 -13.37
C THR A 520 24.13 6.78 -13.46
N PHE A 521 25.24 6.06 -13.53
CA PHE A 521 26.57 6.64 -13.56
C PHE A 521 27.39 6.04 -14.70
N THR A 522 28.03 6.88 -15.49
CA THR A 522 29.15 6.51 -16.37
C THR A 522 30.38 7.22 -15.83
N VAL A 523 31.48 6.49 -15.61
CA VAL A 523 32.70 7.06 -15.01
C VAL A 523 33.88 6.80 -15.93
N SER A 524 34.65 7.84 -16.23
CA SER A 524 35.88 7.73 -17.00
C SER A 524 36.98 8.64 -16.47
N GLU A 525 38.22 8.17 -16.53
CA GLU A 525 39.39 9.02 -16.32
C GLU A 525 39.68 9.77 -17.63
N GLY A 526 39.70 11.09 -17.57
CA GLY A 526 40.03 11.93 -18.72
C GLY A 526 41.54 11.98 -18.95
N ASN A 527 41.94 12.02 -20.22
CA ASN A 527 43.34 12.19 -20.64
C ASN A 527 43.95 13.51 -20.19
#